data_AF-A0A7X3UJU4-F1
#
_entry.id   AF-A0A7X3UJU4-F1
#
_cell.length_a   1.000
_cell.length_b   1.000
_cell.length_c   1.000
_cell.angle_alpha   90.00
_cell.angle_beta   90.00
_cell.angle_gamma   90.00
#
_symmetry.space_group_name_H-M   'P 1'
#
loop_
_entity.id
_entity.type
_entity.pdbx_description
1 polymer ?
#
loop_
_entity_poly.entity_id
_entity_poly.type
_entity_poly.pdbx_seq_one_letter_code
_entity_poly.pdbx_strand_id
1 'polypeptide(L)'
;MAYLMKLISHRGVFLALLIIADVLLIVLGAACWLVITLPRLPEDPDSLLAESGINIYAASGELLYTVNQRVGRVGLDEVHPHFVQAVLSIEDADFYHHRGYSIKG
;
A
#
# COMPACT_ATOMS: atom_id res chain seq x y z
N MET A 1 52.31 -23.08 -0.72
CA MET A 1 51.63 -21.76 -0.85
C MET A 1 50.34 -21.81 -1.70
N ALA A 2 50.33 -22.45 -2.88
CA ALA A 2 49.13 -22.48 -3.75
C ALA A 2 47.86 -23.13 -3.13
N TYR A 3 48.02 -24.17 -2.29
CA TYR A 3 46.90 -24.87 -1.65
C TYR A 3 46.20 -24.02 -0.56
N LEU A 4 46.99 -23.27 0.22
CA LEU A 4 46.51 -22.36 1.26
C LEU A 4 45.66 -21.23 0.65
N MET A 5 46.09 -20.72 -0.52
CA MET A 5 45.41 -19.64 -1.24
C MET A 5 44.07 -20.10 -1.85
N LYS A 6 43.99 -21.33 -2.39
CA LYS A 6 42.72 -21.95 -2.82
C LYS A 6 41.76 -22.18 -1.65
N LEU A 7 42.24 -22.66 -0.51
CA LEU A 7 41.40 -22.90 0.67
C LEU A 7 40.77 -21.60 1.22
N ILE A 8 41.53 -20.50 1.24
CA ILE A 8 41.04 -19.17 1.64
C ILE A 8 39.99 -18.66 0.62
N SER A 9 40.21 -18.88 -0.68
CA SER A 9 39.24 -18.54 -1.73
C SER A 9 37.92 -19.32 -1.61
N HIS A 10 37.96 -20.63 -1.34
CA HIS A 10 36.74 -21.42 -1.15
C HIS A 10 35.93 -21.00 0.07
N ARG A 11 36.60 -20.61 1.17
CA ARG A 11 35.93 -20.06 2.36
C ARG A 11 35.28 -18.70 2.09
N GLY A 12 35.93 -17.84 1.31
CA GLY A 12 35.36 -16.57 0.87
C GLY A 12 34.12 -16.75 -0.02
N VAL A 13 34.18 -17.67 -0.97
CA VAL A 13 33.02 -18.03 -1.82
C VAL A 13 31.88 -18.59 -0.98
N PHE A 14 32.18 -19.46 -0.01
CA PHE A 14 31.17 -20.02 0.89
C PHE A 14 30.50 -18.93 1.74
N LEU A 15 31.28 -18.02 2.33
CA LEU A 15 30.74 -16.88 3.08
C LEU A 15 29.88 -15.96 2.21
N ALA A 16 30.30 -15.69 0.97
CA ALA A 16 29.51 -14.90 0.03
C ALA A 16 28.16 -15.57 -0.30
N LEU A 17 28.15 -16.89 -0.50
CA LEU A 17 26.91 -17.64 -0.72
C LEU A 17 25.98 -17.59 0.50
N LEU A 18 26.52 -17.66 1.72
CA LEU A 18 25.72 -17.52 2.94
C LEU A 18 25.08 -16.12 3.06
N ILE A 19 25.85 -15.07 2.75
CA ILE A 19 25.33 -13.68 2.78
C ILE A 19 24.22 -13.52 1.74
N ILE A 20 24.41 -14.04 0.53
CA ILE A 20 23.39 -13.98 -0.53
C ILE A 20 22.12 -14.75 -0.10
N ALA A 21 22.29 -15.93 0.49
CA ALA A 21 21.16 -16.73 0.98
C ALA A 21 20.40 -16.01 2.10
N ASP A 22 21.11 -15.36 3.03
CA ASP A 22 20.51 -14.59 4.11
C ASP A 22 19.74 -13.37 3.59
N VAL A 23 20.32 -12.60 2.66
CA VAL A 23 19.64 -11.46 2.01
C VAL A 23 18.37 -11.92 1.28
N LEU A 24 18.44 -13.04 0.55
CA LEU A 24 17.26 -13.61 -0.12
C LEU A 24 16.18 -14.02 0.89
N LEU A 25 16.57 -14.63 2.01
CA LEU A 25 15.64 -15.01 3.07
C LEU A 25 14.98 -13.78 3.70
N ILE A 26 15.73 -12.71 3.95
CA ILE A 26 15.21 -11.45 4.49
C ILE A 26 14.20 -10.82 3.51
N VAL A 27 14.54 -10.75 2.21
CA VAL A 27 13.65 -10.18 1.19
C VAL A 27 12.37 -10.99 1.06
N LEU A 28 12.47 -12.32 1.03
CA LEU A 28 11.30 -13.21 0.95
C LEU A 28 10.44 -13.10 2.21
N GLY A 29 11.07 -13.07 3.39
CA GLY A 29 10.40 -12.89 4.67
C GLY A 29 9.64 -11.56 4.73
N ALA A 30 10.27 -10.47 4.29
CA ALA A 30 9.63 -9.15 4.21
C ALA A 30 8.46 -9.13 3.23
N ALA A 31 8.60 -9.75 2.04
CA ALA A 31 7.51 -9.85 1.08
C ALA A 31 6.32 -10.64 1.63
N CYS A 32 6.57 -11.80 2.26
CA CYS A 32 5.53 -12.60 2.91
C CYS A 32 4.86 -11.84 4.05
N TRP A 33 5.64 -11.14 4.89
CA TRP A 33 5.12 -10.31 5.97
C TRP A 33 4.14 -9.27 5.42
N LEU A 34 4.56 -8.49 4.41
CA LEU A 34 3.72 -7.47 3.78
C LEU A 34 2.42 -8.05 3.21
N VAL A 35 2.47 -9.20 2.53
CA VAL A 35 1.27 -9.85 1.95
C VAL A 35 0.27 -10.30 3.02
N ILE A 36 0.76 -10.67 4.21
CA ILE A 36 -0.09 -11.15 5.31
C ILE A 36 -0.62 -9.98 6.14
N THR A 37 0.20 -8.95 6.39
CA THR A 37 -0.15 -7.87 7.31
C THR A 37 -0.84 -6.69 6.66
N LEU A 38 -0.62 -6.46 5.35
CA LEU A 38 -1.29 -5.35 4.69
C LEU A 38 -2.79 -5.65 4.54
N PRO A 39 -3.67 -4.70 4.92
CA PRO A 39 -5.09 -4.85 4.67
C PRO A 39 -5.32 -5.00 3.16
N ARG A 40 -6.12 -5.99 2.79
CA ARG A 40 -6.54 -6.16 1.40
C ARG A 40 -7.68 -5.20 1.12
N LEU A 41 -7.66 -4.56 -0.05
CA LEU A 41 -8.84 -3.90 -0.55
C LEU A 41 -9.96 -4.95 -0.67
N PRO A 42 -11.18 -4.66 -0.17
CA PRO A 42 -12.31 -5.56 -0.35
C PRO A 42 -12.60 -5.74 -1.85
N GLU A 43 -13.14 -6.90 -2.19
CA GLU A 43 -13.47 -7.27 -3.58
C GLU A 43 -14.51 -6.32 -4.18
N ASP A 44 -15.38 -5.77 -3.34
CA ASP A 44 -16.33 -4.73 -3.67
C ASP A 44 -15.83 -3.37 -3.15
N PRO A 45 -15.38 -2.46 -4.03
CA PRO A 45 -15.02 -1.10 -3.64
C PRO A 45 -16.15 -0.34 -2.95
N ASP A 46 -17.41 -0.64 -3.25
CA ASP A 46 -18.56 0.02 -2.62
C ASP A 46 -18.68 -0.28 -1.12
N SER A 47 -18.08 -1.39 -0.67
CA SER A 47 -18.02 -1.74 0.76
C SER A 47 -17.12 -0.82 1.59
N LEU A 48 -16.08 -0.21 0.98
CA LEU A 48 -15.26 0.82 1.64
C LEU A 48 -16.01 2.14 1.83
N LEU A 49 -17.06 2.34 1.03
CA LEU A 49 -17.79 3.60 0.93
C LEU A 49 -19.05 3.62 1.82
N ALA A 50 -19.31 2.55 2.59
CA ALA A 50 -20.53 2.34 3.37
C ALA A 50 -20.53 3.03 4.74
N GLU A 51 -19.41 3.59 5.21
CA GLU A 51 -19.31 4.19 6.56
C GLU A 51 -19.06 5.71 6.59
N SER A 52 -19.66 6.48 5.68
CA SER A 52 -19.47 7.95 5.70
C SER A 52 -20.53 8.72 6.49
N GLY A 53 -21.08 8.13 7.54
CA GLY A 53 -22.07 8.79 8.40
C GLY A 53 -21.76 8.66 9.89
N ILE A 54 -21.90 9.76 10.63
CA ILE A 54 -21.84 9.69 12.10
C ILE A 54 -23.20 9.18 12.58
N ASN A 55 -23.23 7.96 13.11
CA ASN A 55 -24.43 7.39 13.70
C ASN A 55 -24.62 7.88 15.14
N ILE A 56 -25.80 8.38 15.45
CA ILE A 56 -26.23 8.83 16.78
C ILE A 56 -27.18 7.76 17.34
N TYR A 57 -26.85 7.23 18.51
CA TYR A 57 -27.62 6.18 19.18
C TYR A 57 -28.21 6.67 20.50
N ALA A 58 -29.35 6.11 20.89
CA ALA A 58 -29.91 6.25 22.22
C ALA A 58 -29.10 5.44 23.25
N ALA A 59 -29.32 5.70 24.54
CA ALA A 59 -28.73 4.91 25.61
C ALA A 59 -29.13 3.41 25.58
N SER A 60 -30.26 3.09 24.94
CA SER A 60 -30.70 1.71 24.68
C SER A 60 -29.92 1.00 23.57
N GLY A 61 -29.08 1.72 22.82
CA GLY A 61 -28.43 1.24 21.60
C GLY A 61 -29.29 1.39 20.33
N GLU A 62 -30.49 1.97 20.43
CA GLU A 62 -31.34 2.26 19.26
C GLU A 62 -30.72 3.36 18.38
N LEU A 63 -30.63 3.13 17.07
CA LEU A 63 -30.15 4.14 16.12
C LEU A 63 -31.18 5.27 16.00
N LEU A 64 -30.81 6.47 16.43
CA LEU A 64 -31.69 7.64 16.38
C LEU A 64 -31.52 8.42 15.08
N TYR A 65 -30.29 8.53 14.59
CA TYR A 65 -29.97 9.38 13.43
C TYR A 65 -28.62 9.03 12.81
N THR A 66 -28.44 9.32 11.52
CA THR A 66 -27.13 9.28 10.84
C THR A 66 -26.85 10.67 10.26
N VAL A 67 -25.84 11.35 10.76
CA VAL A 67 -25.35 12.63 10.22
C VAL A 67 -24.56 12.33 8.95
N ASN A 68 -24.67 13.20 7.94
CA ASN A 68 -24.03 13.05 6.62
C ASN A 68 -24.65 11.98 5.70
N GLN A 69 -25.98 11.88 5.69
CA GLN A 69 -26.66 11.19 4.59
C GLN A 69 -26.46 11.99 3.29
N ARG A 70 -25.57 11.47 2.43
CA ARG A 70 -25.32 11.87 1.02
C ARG A 70 -24.12 12.80 0.83
N VAL A 71 -22.98 12.19 0.59
CA VAL A 71 -22.14 12.65 -0.53
C VAL A 71 -22.78 12.09 -1.80
N GLY A 72 -23.24 12.96 -2.70
CA GLY A 72 -23.67 12.53 -4.04
C GLY A 72 -22.46 11.91 -4.75
N ARG A 73 -22.53 10.62 -5.05
CA ARG A 73 -21.49 9.94 -5.82
C ARG A 73 -21.66 10.34 -7.29
N VAL A 74 -20.54 10.64 -7.93
CA VAL A 74 -20.48 10.90 -9.37
C VAL A 74 -19.40 10.02 -9.97
N GLY A 75 -19.64 9.49 -11.15
CA GLY A 75 -18.62 8.83 -11.96
C GLY A 75 -17.51 9.82 -12.30
N LEU A 76 -16.27 9.33 -12.42
CA LEU A 76 -15.14 10.20 -12.82
C LEU A 76 -15.39 10.83 -14.21
N ASP A 77 -16.14 10.15 -15.07
CA ASP A 77 -16.61 10.61 -16.37
C ASP A 77 -17.66 11.71 -16.30
N GLU A 78 -18.36 11.85 -15.17
CA GLU A 78 -19.30 12.94 -14.89
C GLU A 78 -18.59 14.20 -14.35
N VAL A 79 -17.31 14.09 -13.98
CA VAL A 79 -16.51 15.20 -13.46
C VAL A 79 -15.85 15.97 -14.60
N HIS A 80 -15.98 17.30 -14.59
CA HIS A 80 -15.37 18.15 -15.60
C HIS A 80 -13.84 17.96 -15.65
N PRO A 81 -13.21 17.77 -16.83
CA PRO A 81 -11.77 17.49 -16.92
C PRO A 81 -10.88 18.53 -16.22
N HIS A 82 -11.23 19.82 -16.30
CA HIS A 82 -10.48 20.86 -15.58
C HIS A 82 -10.55 20.75 -14.06
N PHE A 83 -11.63 20.21 -13.50
CA PHE A 83 -11.70 19.96 -12.06
C PHE A 83 -10.75 18.83 -11.67
N VAL A 84 -10.73 17.73 -12.44
CA VAL A 84 -9.76 16.64 -12.25
C VAL A 84 -8.33 17.16 -12.33
N GLN A 85 -8.01 17.97 -13.34
CA GLN A 85 -6.67 18.56 -13.51
C GLN A 85 -6.31 19.52 -12.38
N ALA A 86 -7.27 20.32 -11.88
CA ALA A 86 -7.03 21.20 -10.74
C ALA A 86 -6.67 20.40 -9.48
N VAL A 87 -7.43 19.34 -9.17
CA VAL A 87 -7.15 18.44 -8.03
C VAL A 87 -5.78 17.78 -8.18
N LEU A 88 -5.49 17.17 -9.34
CA LEU A 88 -4.18 16.55 -9.59
C LEU A 88 -3.05 17.56 -9.43
N SER A 89 -3.19 18.77 -10.00
CA SER A 89 -2.13 19.79 -9.91
C SER A 89 -1.82 20.27 -8.49
N ILE A 90 -2.79 20.20 -7.58
CA ILE A 90 -2.66 20.67 -6.19
C ILE A 90 -2.22 19.53 -5.26
N GLU A 91 -2.79 18.33 -5.43
CA GLU A 91 -2.58 17.20 -4.51
C GLU A 91 -1.41 16.31 -4.94
N ASP A 92 -1.35 15.94 -6.22
CA ASP A 92 -0.37 14.99 -6.76
C ASP A 92 -0.24 15.13 -8.29
N ALA A 93 0.68 16.00 -8.72
CA ALA A 93 0.86 16.32 -10.13
C ALA A 93 1.39 15.11 -10.95
N ASP A 94 2.03 14.16 -10.29
CA ASP A 94 2.63 12.97 -10.89
C ASP A 94 1.83 11.69 -10.64
N PHE A 95 0.56 11.83 -10.22
CA PHE A 95 -0.33 10.72 -9.84
C PHE A 95 -0.35 9.57 -10.85
N TYR A 96 -0.42 9.88 -12.15
CA TYR A 96 -0.47 8.86 -13.20
C TYR A 96 0.90 8.32 -13.63
N HIS A 97 2.00 8.88 -13.11
CA HIS A 97 3.35 8.46 -13.43
C HIS A 97 3.92 7.46 -12.41
N HIS A 98 3.50 7.55 -11.14
CA HIS A 98 3.96 6.63 -10.10
C HIS A 98 3.02 5.43 -9.92
N ARG A 99 3.55 4.35 -9.34
CA ARG A 99 2.83 3.08 -9.12
C ARG A 99 2.57 2.84 -7.63
N GLY A 100 2.11 3.88 -6.94
CA GLY A 100 1.74 3.80 -5.53
C GLY A 100 2.04 5.09 -4.80
N TYR A 101 3.30 5.29 -4.43
CA TYR A 101 3.76 6.50 -3.76
C TYR A 101 5.00 7.06 -4.45
N SER A 102 5.08 8.38 -4.53
CA SER A 102 6.30 9.08 -4.90
C SER A 102 7.17 9.29 -3.66
N ILE A 103 8.47 8.99 -3.75
CA ILE A 103 9.44 9.32 -2.69
C ILE A 103 9.68 10.84 -2.65
N LYS A 104 9.49 11.53 -3.79
CA LYS A 104 9.83 12.94 -3.93
C LYS A 104 8.64 13.88 -3.66
N GLY A 105 7.45 13.33 -3.42
CA GLY A 105 6.20 14.04 -3.70
C GLY A 105 5.82 13.87 -5.15
#